data_AF-X0VFW1-F1
#
_entry.id   AF-X0VFW1-F1
#
_cell.length_a   1.000
_cell.length_b   1.000
_cell.length_c   1.000
_cell.angle_alpha   90.00
_cell.angle_beta   90.00
_cell.angle_gamma   90.00
#
_symmetry.space_group_name_H-M   'P 1'
#
loop_
_entity.id
_entity.type
_entity.pdbx_description
1 polymer ?
#
loop_
_entity_poly.entity_id
_entity_poly.type
_entity_poly.pdbx_seq_one_letter_code
_entity_poly.pdbx_strand_id
1 'polypeptide(L)'
;MKKRIIVDGNSTGSMLYWTDRFSLFFHLIKDKFGFDIRPAVTYNDFKRMTVGVDLILAFACEQRPRRHMEGLITLNKNVKFILYMHDVHWAKIKRNEGTTKLLARADLVMVPYYTYFKKVWPQFIDKTVFFPHFFASQDRYCNLEYNVNPKMKCLLTGNIKQDRYPIRWVVQRTAEKNSEVKSLIDILRHPRHSKTQYWTRK
;
A
#
# COMPACT_ATOMS: atom_id res chain seq x y z
N MET A 1 -16.92 3.78 -27.65
CA MET A 1 -17.58 3.80 -26.31
C MET A 1 -16.47 3.93 -25.26
N LYS A 2 -16.45 4.98 -24.43
CA LYS A 2 -15.42 5.15 -23.38
C LYS A 2 -15.69 4.14 -22.26
N LYS A 3 -14.74 3.27 -21.93
CA LYS A 3 -14.83 2.36 -20.78
C LYS A 3 -14.88 3.19 -19.50
N ARG A 4 -15.82 2.91 -18.60
CA ARG A 4 -15.89 3.57 -17.30
C ARG A 4 -15.14 2.72 -16.27
N ILE A 5 -14.04 3.29 -15.77
CA ILE A 5 -13.15 2.61 -14.82
C ILE A 5 -13.19 3.38 -13.51
N ILE A 6 -13.57 2.70 -12.43
CA ILE A 6 -13.57 3.30 -11.09
C ILE A 6 -12.35 2.86 -10.31
N VAL A 7 -11.67 3.83 -9.69
CA VAL A 7 -10.59 3.57 -8.72
C VAL A 7 -11.09 3.92 -7.31
N ASP A 8 -11.27 2.90 -6.48
CA ASP A 8 -11.78 3.00 -5.10
C ASP A 8 -10.65 3.31 -4.10
N GLY A 9 -10.42 4.60 -3.90
CA GLY A 9 -9.39 5.14 -3.00
C GLY A 9 -9.60 4.76 -1.53
N ASN A 10 -8.53 4.81 -0.73
CA ASN A 10 -8.57 4.48 0.70
C ASN A 10 -9.05 5.71 1.50
N SER A 11 -10.37 5.95 1.56
CA SER A 11 -10.89 7.15 2.22
C SER A 11 -11.25 6.89 3.70
N THR A 12 -10.39 7.35 4.62
CA THR A 12 -10.76 7.55 6.03
C THR A 12 -11.50 8.89 6.22
N GLY A 13 -12.40 9.25 5.31
CA GLY A 13 -13.35 10.36 5.51
C GLY A 13 -12.84 11.79 5.33
N SER A 14 -11.64 12.04 4.77
CA SER A 14 -11.24 13.39 4.35
C SER A 14 -11.01 13.44 2.83
N MET A 15 -11.95 14.05 2.12
CA MET A 15 -11.89 14.27 0.65
C MET A 15 -10.71 15.16 0.20
N LEU A 16 -9.96 15.75 1.13
CA LEU A 16 -8.95 16.78 0.82
C LEU A 16 -7.52 16.25 0.69
N TYR A 17 -7.28 14.98 0.98
CA TYR A 17 -5.94 14.42 0.84
C TYR A 17 -6.01 13.05 0.16
N TRP A 18 -5.53 12.99 -1.08
CA TRP A 18 -5.07 11.75 -1.72
C TRP A 18 -3.87 11.23 -0.91
N THR A 19 -4.13 10.68 0.28
CA THR A 19 -3.09 10.29 1.24
C THR A 19 -2.34 9.02 0.82
N ASP A 20 -2.93 8.24 -0.10
CA ASP A 20 -2.28 7.07 -0.67
C ASP A 20 -1.72 7.37 -2.06
N ARG A 21 -0.48 6.91 -2.27
CA ARG A 21 0.33 7.18 -3.47
C ARG A 21 -0.29 6.61 -4.75
N PHE A 22 -1.13 5.59 -4.63
CA PHE A 22 -1.76 4.97 -5.79
C PHE A 22 -2.91 5.81 -6.30
N SER A 23 -3.78 6.30 -5.41
CA SER A 23 -4.86 7.19 -5.82
C SER A 23 -4.32 8.46 -6.51
N LEU A 24 -3.17 8.99 -6.06
CA LEU A 24 -2.47 10.07 -6.76
C LEU A 24 -1.98 9.65 -8.15
N PHE A 25 -1.33 8.48 -8.28
CA PHE A 25 -0.88 7.97 -9.57
C PHE A 25 -2.05 7.85 -10.56
N PHE A 26 -3.14 7.19 -10.16
CA PHE A 26 -4.32 7.06 -11.01
C PHE A 26 -4.92 8.42 -11.36
N HIS A 27 -4.89 9.40 -10.44
CA HIS A 27 -5.36 10.75 -10.70
C HIS A 27 -4.54 11.45 -11.77
N LEU A 28 -3.22 11.31 -11.75
CA LEU A 28 -2.31 11.92 -12.72
C LEU A 28 -2.47 11.32 -14.13
N ILE A 29 -2.94 10.08 -14.25
CA ILE A 29 -3.10 9.41 -15.55
C ILE A 29 -4.56 9.29 -16.00
N LYS A 30 -5.51 9.79 -15.20
CA LYS A 30 -6.95 9.54 -15.40
C LYS A 30 -7.44 9.99 -16.77
N ASP A 31 -7.02 11.16 -17.24
CA ASP A 31 -7.54 11.73 -18.50
C ASP A 31 -6.97 10.98 -19.70
N LYS A 32 -5.73 10.49 -19.59
CA LYS A 32 -5.07 9.68 -20.62
C LYS A 32 -5.77 8.33 -20.83
N PHE A 33 -6.29 7.73 -19.77
CA PHE A 33 -6.89 6.40 -19.82
C PHE A 33 -8.41 6.38 -19.61
N GLY A 34 -9.04 7.55 -19.43
CA GLY A 34 -10.48 7.68 -19.18
C GLY A 34 -10.94 7.15 -17.81
N PHE A 35 -10.09 7.23 -16.78
CA PHE A 35 -10.44 6.78 -15.43
C PHE A 35 -11.33 7.80 -14.71
N ASP A 36 -12.30 7.28 -13.97
CA ASP A 36 -13.14 8.05 -13.05
C ASP A 36 -12.79 7.65 -11.62
N ILE A 37 -12.15 8.55 -10.87
CA ILE A 37 -11.66 8.22 -9.54
C ILE A 37 -12.66 8.72 -8.52
N ARG A 38 -13.25 7.78 -7.79
CA ARG A 38 -14.31 8.07 -6.83
C ARG A 38 -14.00 7.38 -5.50
N PRO A 39 -13.89 8.13 -4.39
CA PRO A 39 -13.81 7.52 -3.09
C PRO A 39 -15.19 6.98 -2.68
N ALA A 40 -15.33 5.67 -2.50
CA ALA A 40 -16.52 5.11 -1.87
C ALA A 40 -16.35 5.18 -0.35
N VAL A 41 -17.24 5.93 0.33
CA VAL A 41 -17.22 6.07 1.79
C VAL A 41 -18.19 5.08 2.44
N THR A 42 -19.30 4.76 1.76
CA THR A 42 -20.32 3.83 2.21
C THR A 42 -20.67 2.78 1.16
N TYR A 43 -21.37 1.72 1.59
CA TYR A 43 -21.94 0.70 0.69
C TYR A 43 -22.94 1.29 -0.31
N ASN A 44 -23.76 2.26 0.11
CA ASN A 44 -24.75 2.88 -0.76
C ASN A 44 -24.09 3.78 -1.81
N ASP A 45 -23.01 4.49 -1.45
CA ASP A 45 -22.21 5.24 -2.42
C ASP A 45 -21.63 4.29 -3.47
N PHE A 46 -21.07 3.17 -3.00
CA PHE A 46 -20.51 2.14 -3.87
C PHE A 46 -21.58 1.63 -4.86
N LYS A 47 -22.75 1.19 -4.41
CA LYS A 47 -23.82 0.70 -5.31
C LYS A 47 -24.15 1.70 -6.41
N ARG A 48 -24.37 2.98 -6.05
CA ARG A 48 -24.68 4.05 -7.03
C ARG A 48 -23.54 4.26 -8.01
N MET A 49 -22.30 4.23 -7.54
CA MET A 49 -21.11 4.43 -8.37
C MET A 49 -20.93 3.32 -9.40
N THR A 50 -21.34 2.09 -9.11
CA THR A 50 -21.10 0.93 -9.99
C THR A 50 -22.07 0.77 -11.16
N VAL A 51 -23.08 1.63 -11.28
CA VAL A 51 -24.04 1.58 -12.39
C VAL A 51 -23.34 1.98 -13.71
N GLY A 52 -23.32 1.05 -14.67
CA GLY A 52 -22.71 1.25 -15.98
C GLY A 52 -21.17 1.33 -15.95
N VAL A 53 -20.54 0.73 -14.95
CA VAL A 53 -19.08 0.62 -14.83
C VAL A 53 -18.62 -0.71 -15.41
N ASP A 54 -17.55 -0.68 -16.20
CA ASP A 54 -16.98 -1.89 -16.80
C ASP A 54 -15.96 -2.55 -15.87
N LEU A 55 -15.22 -1.72 -15.12
CA LEU A 55 -14.09 -2.16 -14.31
C LEU A 55 -13.95 -1.33 -13.03
N ILE A 56 -13.64 -2.01 -11.94
CA ILE A 56 -13.31 -1.42 -10.64
C ILE A 56 -11.92 -1.87 -10.22
N LEU A 57 -11.10 -0.93 -9.79
CA LEU A 57 -9.85 -1.17 -9.09
C LEU A 57 -10.01 -0.74 -7.63
N ALA A 58 -9.83 -1.65 -6.68
CA ALA A 58 -9.90 -1.33 -5.24
C ALA A 58 -8.61 -1.66 -4.49
N PHE A 59 -8.33 -0.90 -3.43
CA PHE A 59 -7.12 -1.03 -2.60
C PHE A 59 -7.42 -1.68 -1.25
N ALA A 60 -7.23 -2.98 -1.08
CA ALA A 60 -7.44 -3.63 0.22
C ALA A 60 -6.15 -3.71 1.05
N CYS A 61 -6.29 -3.51 2.36
CA CYS A 61 -5.31 -3.91 3.37
C CYS A 61 -6.00 -4.92 4.27
N GLU A 62 -5.39 -6.08 4.48
CA GLU A 62 -5.97 -7.14 5.32
C GLU A 62 -6.26 -6.66 6.76
N GLN A 63 -5.47 -5.71 7.27
CA GLN A 63 -5.62 -5.19 8.64
C GLN A 63 -6.84 -4.28 8.83
N ARG A 64 -7.46 -3.81 7.74
CA ARG A 64 -8.52 -2.78 7.80
C ARG A 64 -9.72 -3.25 6.98
N PRO A 65 -10.65 -4.02 7.58
CA PRO A 65 -11.90 -4.37 6.91
C PRO A 65 -12.60 -3.07 6.46
N ARG A 66 -12.85 -2.96 5.16
CA ARG A 66 -13.51 -1.78 4.58
C ARG A 66 -14.99 -1.78 4.96
N ARG A 67 -15.54 -0.61 5.29
CA ARG A 67 -16.97 -0.43 5.61
C ARG A 67 -17.89 -0.80 4.45
N HIS A 68 -17.38 -0.77 3.23
CA HIS A 68 -18.09 -1.14 1.99
C HIS A 68 -17.59 -2.44 1.36
N MET A 69 -16.87 -3.28 2.10
CA MET A 69 -16.35 -4.57 1.61
C MET A 69 -17.45 -5.47 1.02
N GLU A 70 -18.65 -5.44 1.62
CA GLU A 70 -19.82 -6.16 1.11
C GLU A 70 -20.21 -5.71 -0.30
N GLY A 71 -20.04 -4.42 -0.64
CA GLY A 71 -20.34 -3.88 -1.96
C GLY A 71 -19.42 -4.47 -3.02
N LEU A 72 -18.14 -4.59 -2.72
CA LEU A 72 -17.16 -5.22 -3.59
C LEU A 72 -17.43 -6.73 -3.75
N ILE A 73 -17.79 -7.43 -2.67
CA ILE A 73 -18.12 -8.87 -2.70
C ILE A 73 -19.39 -9.14 -3.53
N THR A 74 -20.41 -8.30 -3.39
CA THR A 74 -21.72 -8.42 -4.06
C THR A 74 -21.79 -7.70 -5.41
N LEU A 75 -20.65 -7.22 -5.92
CA LEU A 75 -20.58 -6.49 -7.18
C LEU A 75 -21.11 -7.34 -8.34
N ASN A 76 -21.93 -6.72 -9.20
CA ASN A 76 -22.46 -7.33 -10.41
C ASN A 76 -21.34 -8.06 -11.19
N LYS A 77 -21.57 -9.33 -11.57
CA LYS A 77 -20.57 -10.20 -12.22
C LYS A 77 -20.07 -9.68 -13.58
N ASN A 78 -20.84 -8.81 -14.23
CA ASN A 78 -20.44 -8.19 -15.49
C ASN A 78 -19.36 -7.11 -15.30
N VAL A 79 -19.19 -6.61 -14.08
CA VAL A 79 -18.15 -5.63 -13.75
C VAL A 79 -16.86 -6.37 -13.39
N LYS A 80 -15.78 -6.06 -14.11
CA LYS A 80 -14.44 -6.59 -13.82
C LYS A 80 -13.89 -5.97 -12.54
N PHE A 81 -13.40 -6.80 -11.65
CA PHE A 81 -12.89 -6.37 -10.35
C PHE A 81 -11.40 -6.69 -10.20
N ILE A 82 -10.58 -5.64 -10.19
CA ILE A 82 -9.16 -5.73 -9.88
C ILE A 82 -8.95 -5.32 -8.43
N LEU A 83 -8.28 -6.17 -7.67
CA LEU A 83 -7.95 -5.93 -6.27
C LEU A 83 -6.46 -5.71 -6.12
N TYR A 84 -6.05 -4.52 -5.69
CA TYR A 84 -4.70 -4.32 -5.17
C TYR A 84 -4.66 -4.61 -3.68
N MET A 85 -4.02 -5.72 -3.29
CA MET A 85 -3.91 -6.13 -1.89
C MET A 85 -2.51 -5.84 -1.35
N HIS A 86 -2.41 -4.87 -0.44
CA HIS A 86 -1.16 -4.49 0.20
C HIS A 86 -1.08 -4.99 1.64
N ASP A 87 0.13 -4.93 2.20
CA ASP A 87 0.40 -5.30 3.60
C ASP A 87 -0.01 -6.73 3.97
N VAL A 88 0.00 -7.64 2.99
CA VAL A 88 -0.34 -9.06 3.20
C VAL A 88 0.66 -9.77 4.11
N HIS A 89 1.90 -9.28 4.19
CA HIS A 89 2.98 -9.87 4.99
C HIS A 89 2.82 -9.70 6.50
N TRP A 90 1.83 -8.91 6.94
CA TRP A 90 1.59 -8.64 8.35
C TRP A 90 0.73 -9.71 9.05
N ALA A 91 0.28 -10.73 8.33
CA ALA A 91 -0.64 -11.71 8.86
C ALA A 91 0.04 -12.69 9.85
N LYS A 92 0.12 -12.28 11.12
CA LYS A 92 -0.20 -13.19 12.24
C LYS A 92 -1.72 -13.40 12.38
N ILE A 93 -2.48 -12.89 11.40
CA ILE A 93 -3.92 -12.66 11.44
C ILE A 93 -4.60 -13.90 10.85
N LYS A 94 -5.59 -14.43 11.58
CA LYS A 94 -6.46 -15.51 11.11
C LYS A 94 -7.02 -15.12 9.74
N ARG A 95 -7.01 -16.06 8.78
CA ARG A 95 -7.69 -15.94 7.48
C ARG A 95 -9.09 -15.38 7.71
N ASN A 96 -9.28 -14.07 7.49
CA ASN A 96 -10.59 -13.47 7.67
C ASN A 96 -11.46 -13.90 6.49
N GLU A 97 -12.62 -14.48 6.78
CA GLU A 97 -13.60 -14.92 5.81
C GLU A 97 -13.96 -13.81 4.80
N GLY A 98 -14.04 -12.55 5.25
CA GLY A 98 -14.29 -11.39 4.40
C GLY A 98 -13.20 -11.19 3.34
N THR A 99 -11.93 -11.31 3.73
CA THR A 99 -10.80 -11.21 2.78
C THR A 99 -10.84 -12.34 1.77
N THR A 100 -11.14 -13.56 2.21
CA THR A 100 -11.26 -14.73 1.31
C THR A 100 -12.40 -14.54 0.31
N LYS A 101 -13.57 -14.04 0.74
CA LYS A 101 -14.70 -13.71 -0.15
C LYS A 101 -14.35 -12.61 -1.15
N LEU A 102 -13.63 -11.58 -0.70
CA LEU A 102 -13.19 -10.49 -1.56
C LEU A 102 -12.21 -10.99 -2.63
N LEU A 103 -11.23 -11.80 -2.23
CA LEU A 103 -10.28 -12.45 -3.13
C LEU A 103 -11.00 -13.37 -4.12
N ALA A 104 -11.98 -14.15 -3.66
CA ALA A 104 -12.79 -15.00 -4.53
C ALA A 104 -13.55 -14.19 -5.59
N ARG A 105 -14.11 -13.02 -5.21
CA ARG A 105 -14.83 -12.15 -6.14
C ARG A 105 -13.92 -11.42 -7.14
N ALA A 106 -12.66 -11.15 -6.81
CA ALA A 106 -11.75 -10.46 -7.72
C ALA A 106 -11.49 -11.25 -9.01
N ASP A 107 -11.48 -10.57 -10.16
CA ASP A 107 -11.05 -11.09 -11.45
C ASP A 107 -9.51 -11.11 -11.58
N LEU A 108 -8.84 -10.16 -10.93
CA LEU A 108 -7.38 -10.05 -10.86
C LEU A 108 -6.96 -9.54 -9.49
N VAL A 109 -5.91 -10.12 -8.92
CA VAL A 109 -5.33 -9.72 -7.64
C VAL A 109 -3.89 -9.25 -7.88
N MET A 110 -3.61 -8.00 -7.54
CA MET A 110 -2.29 -7.39 -7.63
C MET A 110 -1.66 -7.33 -6.24
N VAL A 111 -0.47 -7.89 -6.07
CA VAL A 111 0.21 -7.96 -4.76
C VAL A 111 1.68 -7.56 -4.83
N PRO A 112 2.17 -6.76 -3.87
CA PRO A 112 3.59 -6.44 -3.75
C PRO A 112 4.40 -7.51 -3.01
N TYR A 113 3.76 -8.49 -2.37
CA TYR A 113 4.41 -9.57 -1.61
C TYR A 113 3.96 -10.95 -2.13
N TYR A 114 4.19 -11.22 -3.41
CA TYR A 114 3.68 -12.41 -4.11
C TYR A 114 4.02 -13.73 -3.42
N THR A 115 5.27 -13.93 -3.01
CA THR A 115 5.71 -15.15 -2.34
C THR A 115 4.95 -15.42 -1.04
N TYR A 116 4.70 -14.38 -0.25
CA TYR A 116 3.93 -14.50 0.98
C TYR A 116 2.46 -14.78 0.68
N PHE A 117 1.88 -14.06 -0.28
CA PHE A 117 0.50 -14.27 -0.72
C PHE A 117 0.27 -15.72 -1.17
N LYS A 118 1.17 -16.27 -1.99
CA LYS A 118 1.16 -17.68 -2.45
C LYS A 118 1.12 -18.69 -1.31
N LYS A 119 1.82 -18.41 -0.21
CA LYS A 119 1.80 -19.26 0.98
C LYS A 119 0.45 -19.22 1.71
N VAL A 120 -0.19 -18.05 1.77
CA VAL A 120 -1.41 -17.86 2.58
C VAL A 120 -2.68 -18.22 1.82
N TRP A 121 -2.77 -17.83 0.54
CA TRP A 121 -3.92 -18.09 -0.35
C TRP A 121 -3.49 -18.73 -1.67
N PRO A 122 -2.96 -19.98 -1.64
CA PRO A 122 -2.53 -20.67 -2.85
C PRO A 122 -3.66 -20.85 -3.88
N GLN A 123 -4.92 -20.92 -3.43
CA GLN A 123 -6.10 -21.13 -4.26
C GLN A 123 -6.49 -19.95 -5.16
N PHE A 124 -5.84 -18.79 -5.05
CA PHE A 124 -6.12 -17.61 -5.88
C PHE A 124 -4.94 -17.21 -6.77
N ILE A 125 -3.92 -18.08 -6.90
CA ILE A 125 -2.67 -17.75 -7.57
C ILE A 125 -2.80 -17.64 -9.09
N ASP A 126 -3.72 -18.39 -9.68
CA ASP A 126 -4.09 -18.33 -11.10
C ASP A 126 -4.51 -16.93 -11.56
N LYS A 127 -5.08 -16.14 -10.65
CA LYS A 127 -5.52 -14.76 -10.90
C LYS A 127 -4.68 -13.71 -10.15
N THR A 128 -3.48 -14.07 -9.70
CA THR A 128 -2.62 -13.15 -8.96
C THR A 128 -1.40 -12.74 -9.77
N VAL A 129 -1.09 -11.43 -9.78
CA VAL A 129 0.13 -10.88 -10.38
C VAL A 129 0.94 -10.10 -9.35
N PHE A 130 2.26 -10.18 -9.49
CA PHE A 130 3.16 -9.30 -8.75
C PHE A 130 3.00 -7.85 -9.24
N PHE A 131 2.75 -6.92 -8.32
CA PHE A 131 2.64 -5.50 -8.62
C PHE A 131 3.40 -4.69 -7.56
N PRO A 132 4.51 -4.02 -7.92
CA PRO A 132 5.39 -3.39 -6.94
C PRO A 132 4.72 -2.23 -6.21
N HIS A 133 5.16 -1.99 -4.97
CA HIS A 133 4.61 -0.94 -4.10
C HIS A 133 4.93 0.48 -4.55
N PHE A 134 5.88 0.65 -5.48
CA PHE A 134 6.42 1.93 -5.89
C PHE A 134 6.57 1.99 -7.39
N PHE A 135 5.98 3.04 -7.96
CA PHE A 135 6.29 3.58 -9.28
C PHE A 135 6.64 5.04 -9.02
N ALA A 136 7.92 5.35 -8.88
CA ALA A 136 8.36 6.73 -9.00
C ALA A 136 9.04 6.85 -10.36
N SER A 137 8.64 7.87 -11.11
CA SER A 137 9.32 8.20 -12.36
C SER A 137 10.79 8.49 -12.06
N GLN A 138 11.68 8.06 -12.96
CA GLN A 138 13.12 8.11 -12.76
C GLN A 138 13.60 9.56 -12.50
N ASP A 139 12.90 10.54 -13.09
CA ASP A 139 13.12 11.98 -12.91
C ASP A 139 12.90 12.50 -11.47
N ARG A 140 12.15 11.78 -10.63
CA ARG A 140 11.99 12.13 -9.19
C ARG A 140 13.15 11.66 -8.34
N TYR A 141 13.96 10.75 -8.85
CA TYR A 141 15.22 10.38 -8.22
C TYR A 141 16.27 11.36 -8.72
N CYS A 142 16.89 12.10 -7.81
CA CYS A 142 18.13 12.76 -8.15
C CYS A 142 19.19 11.66 -8.35
N ASN A 143 19.86 11.68 -9.49
CA ASN A 143 21.12 10.98 -9.64
C ASN A 143 22.09 11.65 -8.67
N LEU A 144 22.34 11.00 -7.54
CA LEU A 144 23.39 11.45 -6.64
C LEU A 144 24.71 11.11 -7.32
N GLU A 145 25.62 12.08 -7.38
CA GLU A 145 26.99 11.80 -7.79
C GLU A 145 27.57 10.71 -6.89
N TYR A 146 28.38 9.84 -7.47
CA TYR A 146 29.07 8.80 -6.70
C TYR A 146 29.90 9.47 -5.61
N ASN A 147 29.62 9.16 -4.35
CA ASN A 147 30.39 9.72 -3.26
C ASN A 147 31.77 9.05 -3.26
N VAL A 148 32.76 9.76 -3.81
CA VAL A 148 34.17 9.32 -3.89
C VAL A 148 34.80 9.08 -2.52
N ASN A 149 34.25 9.69 -1.47
CA ASN A 149 34.71 9.54 -0.09
C ASN A 149 33.51 9.13 0.80
N PRO A 150 32.97 7.91 0.63
CA PRO A 150 31.81 7.48 1.39
C PRO A 150 32.18 7.41 2.87
N LYS A 151 31.33 7.99 3.73
CA LYS A 151 31.40 7.66 5.15
C LYS A 151 31.05 6.19 5.27
N MET A 152 31.98 5.37 5.77
CA MET A 152 31.79 3.93 5.98
C MET A 152 30.89 3.66 7.19
N LYS A 153 29.67 4.19 7.12
CA LYS A 153 28.61 4.03 8.11
C LYS A 153 27.35 3.52 7.42
N CYS A 154 26.68 2.59 8.07
CA CYS A 154 25.37 2.12 7.65
C CYS A 154 24.30 3.13 8.07
N LEU A 155 23.27 3.30 7.22
CA LEU A 155 22.09 4.08 7.55
C LEU A 155 20.93 3.13 7.87
N LEU A 156 20.43 3.18 9.10
CA LEU A 156 19.20 2.49 9.49
C LEU A 156 18.06 3.51 9.54
N THR A 157 17.09 3.40 8.64
CA THR A 157 15.90 4.27 8.62
C THR A 157 14.60 3.49 8.80
N GLY A 158 13.60 4.15 9.39
CA GLY A 158 12.23 3.65 9.45
C GLY A 158 11.68 3.46 10.87
N ASN A 159 10.59 2.70 10.96
CA ASN A 159 9.96 2.37 12.23
C ASN A 159 10.74 1.21 12.90
N ILE A 160 10.97 1.30 14.21
CA ILE A 160 11.74 0.32 14.97
C ILE A 160 10.83 -0.25 16.06
N LYS A 161 10.33 -1.45 15.80
CA LYS A 161 9.40 -2.18 16.67
C LYS A 161 9.77 -3.65 16.62
N GLN A 162 9.99 -4.28 17.77
CA GLN A 162 10.49 -5.65 17.85
C GLN A 162 9.55 -6.65 17.15
N ASP A 163 8.24 -6.46 17.31
CA ASP A 163 7.19 -7.30 16.75
C ASP A 163 7.02 -7.17 15.23
N ARG A 164 7.59 -6.12 14.63
CA ARG A 164 7.34 -5.73 13.23
C ARG A 164 8.59 -5.70 12.37
N TYR A 165 9.69 -5.23 12.95
CA TYR A 165 10.98 -5.00 12.31
C TYR A 165 12.10 -5.52 13.20
N PRO A 166 12.16 -6.85 13.44
CA PRO A 166 13.03 -7.44 14.44
C PRO A 166 14.51 -7.14 14.16
N ILE A 167 14.95 -7.15 12.90
CA ILE A 167 16.33 -6.80 12.53
C ILE A 167 16.64 -5.35 12.91
N ARG A 168 15.75 -4.40 12.56
CA ARG A 168 15.95 -2.98 12.90
C ARG A 168 16.02 -2.77 14.41
N TRP A 169 15.20 -3.51 15.15
CA TRP A 169 15.19 -3.49 16.61
C TRP A 169 16.51 -4.04 17.19
N VAL A 170 16.98 -5.20 16.71
CA VAL A 170 18.25 -5.78 17.16
C VAL A 170 19.41 -4.83 16.89
N VAL A 171 19.50 -4.28 15.67
CA VAL A 171 20.55 -3.32 15.31
C VAL A 171 20.56 -2.10 16.23
N GLN A 172 19.38 -1.50 16.49
CA GLN A 172 19.29 -0.37 17.43
C GLN A 172 19.77 -0.76 18.84
N ARG A 173 19.31 -1.89 19.37
CA ARG A 173 19.65 -2.32 20.74
C ARG A 173 21.13 -2.65 20.89
N THR A 174 21.76 -3.21 19.86
CA THR A 174 23.21 -3.43 19.83
C THR A 174 23.97 -2.10 19.81
N ALA A 175 23.57 -1.16 18.95
CA ALA A 175 24.18 0.17 18.89
C ALA A 175 23.99 0.99 20.20
N GLU A 176 22.88 0.82 20.91
CA GLU A 176 22.66 1.45 22.23
C GLU A 176 23.62 0.95 23.31
N LYS A 177 24.11 -0.29 23.19
CA LYS A 177 24.95 -0.97 24.20
C LYS A 177 26.42 -1.06 23.83
N ASN A 178 26.77 -0.83 22.57
CA ASN A 178 28.13 -0.97 22.05
C ASN A 178 28.53 0.29 21.26
N SER A 179 29.52 1.04 21.77
CA SER A 179 30.02 2.28 21.19
C SER A 179 30.69 2.09 19.82
N GLU A 180 31.33 0.94 19.59
CA GLU A 180 31.93 0.58 18.31
C GLU A 180 30.83 0.43 17.25
N VAL A 181 29.79 -0.36 17.54
CA VAL A 181 28.64 -0.52 16.63
C VAL A 181 27.90 0.80 16.41
N LYS A 182 27.76 1.62 17.47
CA LYS A 182 27.17 2.96 17.38
C LYS A 182 27.95 3.88 16.44
N SER A 183 29.28 3.74 16.39
CA SER A 183 30.13 4.53 15.50
C SER A 183 29.90 4.16 14.03
N LEU A 184 29.48 2.93 13.75
CA LEU A 184 29.28 2.37 12.41
C LEU A 184 27.86 2.56 11.84
N ILE A 185 26.89 3.00 12.65
CA ILE A 185 25.48 3.06 12.22
C ILE A 185 24.81 4.36 12.64
N ASP A 186 24.29 5.10 11.66
CA ASP A 186 23.39 6.23 11.90
C ASP A 186 21.94 5.75 11.86
N ILE A 187 21.16 6.04 12.91
CA ILE A 187 19.76 5.62 13.03
C ILE A 187 18.83 6.82 12.83
N LEU A 188 18.15 6.88 11.69
CA LEU A 188 17.14 7.88 11.39
C LEU A 188 15.73 7.37 11.70
N ARG A 189 15.07 8.00 12.67
CA ARG A 189 13.69 7.66 13.00
C ARG A 189 12.76 8.06 11.87
N HIS A 190 11.76 7.23 11.58
CA HIS A 190 10.74 7.55 10.57
C HIS A 190 10.06 8.90 10.88
N PRO A 191 9.95 9.84 9.92
CA PRO A 191 9.43 11.20 10.16
C PRO A 191 8.03 11.23 10.78
N ARG A 192 7.17 10.26 10.44
CA ARG A 192 5.81 10.14 11.02
C ARG A 192 5.78 9.60 12.47
N HIS A 193 6.92 9.17 13.03
CA HIS A 193 7.02 8.58 14.36
C HIS A 193 7.94 9.37 15.31
N SER A 194 8.67 10.36 14.81
CA SER A 194 9.26 11.42 15.62
C SER A 194 8.15 12.39 16.02
N LYS A 195 7.57 12.21 17.21
CA LYS A 195 6.48 13.05 17.73
C LYS A 195 6.84 14.54 17.97
N THR A 196 8.00 15.06 17.57
CA THR A 196 8.46 16.33 18.17
C THR A 196 9.44 17.25 17.41
N GLN A 197 9.74 17.13 16.11
CA GLN A 197 10.92 17.88 15.60
C GLN A 197 10.89 18.56 14.22
N TYR A 198 9.75 18.80 13.56
CA TYR A 198 9.79 19.45 12.23
C TYR A 198 8.92 20.70 12.03
N TRP A 199 8.53 21.40 13.11
CA TRP A 199 7.84 22.70 12.99
C TRP A 199 8.35 23.78 13.97
N THR A 200 9.66 23.93 14.09
CA THR A 200 10.25 25.23 14.45
C THR A 200 11.05 25.70 13.26
N ARG A 201 10.37 26.43 12.36
CA ARG A 201 11.03 27.25 11.34
C ARG A 201 11.83 28.33 12.07
N LYS A 202 13.14 28.42 11.79
CA LYS A 202 13.87 29.68 11.88
C LYS A 202 13.54 30.52 10.65
#